data_AF-A0A8H7SM94-F1
#
_entry.id   AF-A0A8H7SM94-F1
#
_cell.length_a   1.000
_cell.length_b   1.000
_cell.length_c   1.000
_cell.angle_alpha   90.00
_cell.angle_beta   90.00
_cell.angle_gamma   90.00
#
_symmetry.space_group_name_H-M   'P 1'
#
loop_
_entity.id
_entity.type
_entity.pdbx_description
1 polymer ?
#
loop_
_entity_poly.entity_id
_entity_poly.type
_entity_poly.pdbx_seq_one_letter_code
_entity_poly.pdbx_strand_id
1 'polypeptide(L)'
;MCDPTPMYRESWQYDDSCEDVYLFCEPSSSTCAYKGCSNADYIQGWDLEKRPYPPRCGVDSYCPDNRSQCTPVVSIGSICEIQRDDECTGTTSICLNSTCFIKGAPLGGNCGTDTTVYTAYDGIGDAIQQTIIRDNCTEGTFCDLDSTCIQSKPNNAACLQDRECLSNTCSNSDICINGPEMFRKIKAWLWGVLAACIVIFVCFILALLWFLHRYQSNKEHAKISKFFGDNDEFAKYAMMNDSMSTLADSESRLNLPMNESHASVVYLTTPDYVKSHTLSTKSSAAALRSNNNSTARFSTRENTPDM
;
A
#
# COMPACT_ATOMS: atom_id res chain seq x y z
N MET A 1 13.19 -38.36 -24.39
CA MET A 1 13.48 -37.40 -25.46
C MET A 1 12.35 -36.41 -25.49
N CYS A 2 12.67 -35.12 -25.51
CA CYS A 2 11.71 -34.04 -25.60
C CYS A 2 11.82 -33.41 -27.00
N ASP A 3 10.71 -32.88 -27.53
CA ASP A 3 10.68 -32.06 -28.74
C ASP A 3 11.00 -30.59 -28.35
N PRO A 4 12.08 -30.00 -28.88
CA PRO A 4 12.46 -28.62 -28.59
C PRO A 4 11.70 -27.58 -29.43
N THR A 5 10.81 -28.01 -30.33
CA THR A 5 9.99 -27.10 -31.13
C THR A 5 9.10 -26.25 -30.22
N PRO A 6 9.14 -24.91 -30.30
CA PRO A 6 8.32 -24.06 -29.44
C PRO A 6 6.83 -24.32 -29.69
N MET A 7 6.11 -24.70 -28.64
CA MET A 7 4.66 -24.83 -28.68
C MET A 7 4.04 -23.59 -28.04
N TYR A 8 3.41 -22.73 -28.83
CA TYR A 8 2.65 -21.60 -28.31
C TYR A 8 1.19 -22.01 -28.16
N ARG A 9 0.64 -21.91 -26.94
CA ARG A 9 -0.80 -22.12 -26.69
C ARG A 9 -1.62 -20.97 -27.30
N GLU A 10 -2.94 -21.12 -27.31
CA GLU A 10 -3.90 -20.11 -27.84
C GLU A 10 -3.77 -18.72 -27.20
N SER A 11 -3.17 -18.65 -26.01
CA SER A 11 -2.84 -17.42 -25.28
C SER A 11 -1.42 -16.91 -25.55
N TRP A 12 -0.71 -17.46 -26.55
CA TRP A 12 0.71 -17.20 -26.85
C TRP A 12 1.67 -17.50 -25.68
N GLN A 13 1.26 -18.40 -24.79
CA GLN A 13 2.14 -18.90 -23.74
C GLN A 13 3.06 -19.98 -24.32
N TYR A 14 4.38 -19.81 -24.16
CA TYR A 14 5.35 -20.86 -24.47
C TYR A 14 5.13 -22.09 -23.60
N ASP A 15 5.13 -23.25 -24.25
CA ASP A 15 4.99 -24.57 -23.66
C ASP A 15 6.01 -25.52 -24.26
N ASP A 16 6.36 -26.56 -23.50
CA ASP A 16 7.33 -27.58 -23.91
C ASP A 16 6.87 -28.99 -23.56
N SER A 17 7.59 -29.97 -24.09
CA SER A 17 7.28 -31.39 -23.94
C SER A 17 7.81 -32.03 -22.64
N CYS A 18 8.44 -31.25 -21.75
CA CYS A 18 8.95 -31.76 -20.48
C CYS A 18 7.90 -31.74 -19.35
N GLU A 19 6.79 -31.01 -19.53
CA GLU A 19 5.61 -30.95 -18.64
C GLU A 19 5.95 -30.72 -17.14
N ASP A 20 7.09 -30.11 -16.83
CA ASP A 20 7.58 -29.87 -15.47
C ASP A 20 7.94 -28.39 -15.27
N VAL A 21 7.55 -27.84 -14.11
CA VAL A 21 7.76 -26.43 -13.78
C VAL A 21 9.24 -26.05 -13.71
N TYR A 22 10.13 -26.98 -13.36
CA TYR A 22 11.58 -26.80 -13.22
C TYR A 22 12.38 -27.08 -14.48
N LEU A 23 11.83 -27.86 -15.41
CA LEU A 23 12.53 -28.34 -16.59
C LEU A 23 12.11 -27.58 -17.84
N PHE A 24 12.99 -27.59 -18.83
CA PHE A 24 12.73 -27.17 -20.20
C PHE A 24 13.37 -28.16 -21.17
N CYS A 25 12.89 -28.20 -22.41
CA CYS A 25 13.51 -29.05 -23.43
C CYS A 25 14.76 -28.40 -24.04
N GLU A 26 15.93 -29.00 -23.86
CA GLU A 26 17.16 -28.50 -24.44
C GLU A 26 17.28 -28.91 -25.94
N PRO A 27 17.40 -27.95 -26.88
CA PRO A 27 17.42 -28.25 -28.31
C PRO A 27 18.61 -29.07 -28.79
N SER A 28 19.77 -28.93 -28.14
CA SER A 28 21.02 -29.59 -28.53
C SER A 28 21.07 -31.07 -28.14
N SER A 29 20.45 -31.43 -27.01
CA SER A 29 20.48 -32.79 -26.47
C SER A 29 19.15 -33.52 -26.61
N SER A 30 18.06 -32.82 -26.93
CA SER A 30 16.68 -33.34 -26.90
C SER A 30 16.34 -33.99 -25.54
N THR A 31 16.90 -33.45 -24.47
CA THR A 31 16.65 -33.88 -23.09
C THR A 31 16.13 -32.73 -22.23
N CYS A 32 15.39 -33.08 -21.18
CA CYS A 32 14.87 -32.11 -20.24
C CYS A 32 15.99 -31.62 -19.33
N ALA A 33 16.37 -30.36 -19.48
CA ALA A 33 17.34 -29.67 -18.65
C ALA A 33 16.61 -28.72 -17.70
N TYR A 34 17.29 -28.25 -16.66
CA TYR A 34 16.66 -27.35 -15.70
C TYR A 34 16.71 -25.89 -16.14
N LYS A 35 15.62 -25.16 -15.89
CA LYS A 35 15.50 -23.73 -16.17
C LYS A 35 16.58 -22.93 -15.44
N GLY A 36 17.26 -22.06 -16.18
CA GLY A 36 18.37 -21.25 -15.69
C GLY A 36 18.04 -19.77 -15.52
N CYS A 37 16.94 -19.28 -16.11
CA CYS A 37 16.48 -17.90 -15.94
C CYS A 37 14.95 -17.82 -15.88
N SER A 38 14.41 -16.67 -15.46
CA SER A 38 12.97 -16.41 -15.43
C SER A 38 12.64 -14.98 -15.86
N ASN A 39 11.56 -14.83 -16.63
CA ASN A 39 10.95 -13.52 -16.95
C ASN A 39 9.88 -13.10 -15.94
N ALA A 40 9.53 -13.94 -14.97
CA ALA A 40 8.52 -13.67 -13.95
C ALA A 40 9.13 -13.69 -12.54
N ASP A 41 8.54 -12.93 -11.62
CA ASP A 41 8.83 -13.04 -10.16
C ASP A 41 8.12 -14.23 -9.51
N TYR A 42 7.16 -14.82 -10.21
CA TYR A 42 6.40 -15.95 -9.74
C TYR A 42 6.21 -16.99 -10.85
N ILE A 43 6.43 -18.26 -10.52
CA ILE A 43 6.09 -19.41 -11.35
C ILE A 43 5.16 -20.29 -10.53
N GLN A 44 3.96 -20.53 -11.06
CA GLN A 44 2.97 -21.37 -10.40
C GLN A 44 3.54 -22.79 -10.18
N GLY A 45 3.43 -23.29 -8.95
CA GLY A 45 3.94 -24.62 -8.59
C GLY A 45 5.44 -24.67 -8.30
N TRP A 46 6.17 -23.55 -8.34
CA TRP A 46 7.59 -23.52 -7.98
C TRP A 46 7.79 -23.62 -6.47
N ASP A 47 8.42 -24.71 -6.04
CA ASP A 47 8.83 -24.93 -4.65
C ASP A 47 10.32 -24.55 -4.44
N LEU A 48 10.55 -23.59 -3.55
CA LEU A 48 11.88 -23.08 -3.18
C LEU A 48 12.70 -24.10 -2.36
N GLU A 49 12.05 -25.06 -1.70
CA GLU A 49 12.75 -26.11 -0.95
C GLU A 49 13.42 -27.10 -1.89
N LYS A 50 12.83 -27.31 -3.09
CA LYS A 50 13.38 -28.20 -4.12
C LYS A 50 14.45 -27.52 -4.97
N ARG A 51 14.25 -26.26 -5.34
CA ARG A 51 15.17 -25.54 -6.22
C ARG A 51 15.12 -24.03 -5.97
N PRO A 52 16.28 -23.35 -5.92
CA PRO A 52 16.31 -21.89 -5.87
C PRO A 52 15.61 -21.30 -7.09
N TYR A 53 14.93 -20.17 -6.87
CA TYR A 53 14.23 -19.47 -7.93
C TYR A 53 15.21 -18.99 -9.02
N PRO A 54 14.91 -19.15 -10.32
CA PRO A 54 15.82 -18.73 -11.38
C PRO A 54 15.99 -17.21 -11.37
N PRO A 55 17.22 -16.69 -11.54
CA PRO A 55 17.45 -15.25 -11.58
C PRO A 55 16.79 -14.61 -12.82
N ARG A 56 16.47 -13.32 -12.69
CA ARG A 56 16.16 -12.46 -13.84
C ARG A 56 17.45 -12.03 -14.52
N CYS A 57 17.36 -11.83 -15.83
CA CYS A 57 18.47 -11.32 -16.61
C CYS A 57 18.65 -9.81 -16.40
N GLY A 58 19.88 -9.31 -16.58
CA GLY A 58 20.22 -7.89 -16.46
C GLY A 58 19.84 -7.10 -17.71
N VAL A 59 20.11 -5.79 -17.74
CA VAL A 59 19.67 -4.89 -18.83
C VAL A 59 20.23 -5.26 -20.22
N ASP A 60 21.43 -5.84 -20.29
CA ASP A 60 22.10 -6.21 -21.55
C ASP A 60 21.83 -7.66 -21.97
N SER A 61 20.89 -8.34 -21.31
CA SER A 61 20.61 -9.76 -21.52
C SER A 61 19.12 -10.05 -21.34
N TYR A 62 18.60 -11.02 -22.09
CA TYR A 62 17.22 -11.48 -21.94
C TYR A 62 17.19 -12.96 -21.54
N CYS A 63 16.06 -13.41 -21.01
CA CYS A 63 15.80 -14.82 -20.79
C CYS A 63 14.95 -15.33 -21.95
N PRO A 64 15.40 -16.29 -22.76
CA PRO A 64 14.59 -16.85 -23.84
C PRO A 64 13.31 -17.52 -23.33
N ASP A 65 12.34 -17.74 -24.20
CA ASP A 65 11.04 -18.34 -23.88
C ASP A 65 11.20 -19.75 -23.29
N ASN A 66 12.20 -20.50 -23.76
CA ASN A 66 12.58 -21.81 -23.24
C ASN A 66 13.24 -21.76 -21.84
N ARG A 67 13.51 -20.57 -21.30
CA ARG A 67 14.07 -20.33 -19.96
C ARG A 67 15.41 -21.04 -19.71
N SER A 68 16.18 -21.25 -20.77
CA SER A 68 17.48 -21.94 -20.72
C SER A 68 18.49 -21.20 -19.85
N GLN A 69 18.94 -20.03 -20.29
CA GLN A 69 19.90 -19.17 -19.58
C GLN A 69 19.81 -17.74 -20.10
N CYS A 70 20.36 -16.77 -19.36
CA CYS A 70 20.43 -15.40 -19.84
C CYS A 70 21.36 -15.30 -21.06
N THR A 71 20.82 -14.77 -22.16
CA THR A 71 21.52 -14.55 -23.43
C THR A 71 21.67 -13.06 -23.71
N PRO A 72 22.73 -12.61 -24.39
CA PRO A 72 22.89 -11.22 -24.78
C PRO A 72 21.73 -10.77 -25.68
N VAL A 73 21.31 -9.51 -25.54
CA VAL A 73 20.33 -8.90 -26.45
C VAL A 73 20.82 -8.91 -27.90
N VAL A 74 19.90 -9.10 -28.84
CA VAL A 74 20.17 -9.18 -30.28
C VAL A 74 20.10 -7.78 -30.92
N SER A 75 20.85 -7.60 -32.00
CA SER A 75 20.88 -6.32 -32.72
C SER A 75 19.61 -6.08 -33.54
N ILE A 76 19.32 -4.80 -33.84
CA ILE A 76 18.27 -4.44 -34.80
C ILE A 76 18.50 -5.14 -36.15
N GLY A 77 17.44 -5.70 -36.73
CA GLY A 77 17.47 -6.51 -37.94
C GLY A 77 17.78 -8.00 -37.73
N SER A 78 18.14 -8.40 -36.50
CA SER A 78 18.29 -9.81 -36.15
C SER A 78 16.94 -10.47 -35.86
N ILE A 79 16.96 -11.81 -35.82
CA ILE A 79 15.80 -12.63 -35.47
C ILE A 79 15.54 -12.53 -33.97
N CYS A 80 14.26 -12.41 -33.60
CA CYS A 80 13.77 -12.41 -32.22
C CYS A 80 12.59 -13.39 -32.06
N GLU A 81 12.37 -13.85 -30.83
CA GLU A 81 11.19 -14.62 -30.46
C GLU A 81 9.93 -13.73 -30.56
N ILE A 82 8.80 -14.32 -30.97
CA ILE A 82 7.57 -13.55 -31.23
C ILE A 82 7.11 -12.85 -29.95
N GLN A 83 6.75 -11.56 -30.06
CA GLN A 83 6.33 -10.71 -28.92
C GLN A 83 7.38 -10.48 -27.83
N ARG A 84 8.66 -10.76 -28.11
CA ARG A 84 9.75 -10.54 -27.17
C ARG A 84 10.54 -9.30 -27.55
N ASP A 85 9.98 -8.13 -27.20
CA ASP A 85 10.61 -6.84 -27.45
C ASP A 85 11.88 -6.62 -26.60
N ASP A 86 11.99 -7.33 -25.46
CA ASP A 86 13.10 -7.29 -24.51
C ASP A 86 14.39 -7.95 -25.03
N GLU A 87 14.30 -8.75 -26.10
CA GLU A 87 15.48 -9.35 -26.74
C GLU A 87 16.22 -8.35 -27.61
N CYS A 88 15.53 -7.33 -28.10
CA CYS A 88 16.06 -6.40 -29.07
C CYS A 88 16.82 -5.26 -28.38
N THR A 89 18.06 -4.99 -28.80
CA THR A 89 18.85 -3.87 -28.30
C THR A 89 18.20 -2.51 -28.59
N GLY A 90 18.17 -1.63 -27.60
CA GLY A 90 17.66 -0.26 -27.72
C GLY A 90 16.51 0.05 -26.77
N THR A 91 16.23 1.33 -26.54
CA THR A 91 15.12 1.77 -25.66
C THR A 91 13.77 1.81 -26.37
N THR A 92 13.79 1.97 -27.69
CA THR A 92 12.60 2.00 -28.55
C THR A 92 12.62 0.85 -29.55
N SER A 93 13.16 -0.30 -29.14
CA SER A 93 13.15 -1.52 -29.95
C SER A 93 11.79 -2.21 -29.86
N ILE A 94 11.44 -2.97 -30.90
CA ILE A 94 10.23 -3.76 -30.97
C ILE A 94 10.48 -5.00 -31.84
N CYS A 95 10.05 -6.17 -31.38
CA CYS A 95 10.11 -7.39 -32.18
C CYS A 95 8.82 -7.52 -32.99
N LEU A 96 8.91 -7.41 -34.32
CA LEU A 96 7.77 -7.56 -35.22
C LEU A 96 8.04 -8.69 -36.21
N ASN A 97 7.13 -9.66 -36.31
CA ASN A 97 7.24 -10.81 -37.21
C ASN A 97 8.63 -11.49 -37.13
N SER A 98 9.07 -11.78 -35.90
CA SER A 98 10.37 -12.37 -35.58
C SER A 98 11.60 -11.58 -36.04
N THR A 99 11.48 -10.27 -36.25
CA THR A 99 12.63 -9.39 -36.57
C THR A 99 12.64 -8.17 -35.66
N CYS A 100 13.81 -7.81 -35.14
CA CYS A 100 13.97 -6.62 -34.32
C CYS A 100 13.93 -5.34 -35.17
N PHE A 101 13.00 -4.44 -34.86
CA PHE A 101 12.87 -3.12 -35.46
C PHE A 101 13.07 -2.01 -34.41
N ILE A 102 13.23 -0.79 -34.90
CA ILE A 102 13.14 0.43 -34.07
C ILE A 102 11.75 1.03 -34.28
N LYS A 103 11.06 1.32 -33.18
CA LYS A 103 9.82 2.09 -33.15
C LYS A 103 10.14 3.56 -33.40
N GLY A 104 9.97 3.99 -34.65
CA GLY A 104 10.38 5.31 -35.12
C GLY A 104 10.22 5.53 -36.62
N ALA A 105 9.43 4.70 -37.32
CA ALA A 105 9.15 4.91 -38.72
C ALA A 105 8.33 6.21 -38.90
N PRO A 106 8.80 7.16 -39.73
CA PRO A 106 8.17 8.47 -39.87
C PRO A 106 6.86 8.37 -40.67
N LEU A 107 6.05 9.43 -40.62
CA LEU A 107 4.85 9.55 -41.45
C LEU A 107 5.19 9.36 -42.95
N GLY A 108 4.47 8.47 -43.62
CA GLY A 108 4.71 8.06 -45.01
C GLY A 108 5.88 7.10 -45.21
N GLY A 109 6.61 6.74 -44.15
CA GLY A 109 7.66 5.72 -44.18
C GLY A 109 7.10 4.30 -44.21
N ASN A 110 7.94 3.34 -44.60
CA ASN A 110 7.62 1.92 -44.54
C ASN A 110 7.60 1.43 -43.09
N CYS A 111 6.60 0.61 -42.73
CA CYS A 111 6.45 0.05 -41.40
C CYS A 111 6.27 -1.46 -41.41
N GLY A 112 6.78 -2.10 -40.37
CA GLY A 112 6.48 -3.48 -40.05
C GLY A 112 5.22 -3.56 -39.21
N THR A 113 4.44 -4.63 -39.40
CA THR A 113 3.32 -4.98 -38.53
C THR A 113 3.48 -6.40 -38.03
N ASP A 114 3.01 -6.63 -36.82
CA ASP A 114 2.88 -7.97 -36.24
C ASP A 114 1.46 -8.13 -35.70
N THR A 115 0.75 -9.15 -36.19
CA THR A 115 -0.65 -9.40 -35.84
C THR A 115 -0.73 -10.67 -35.02
N THR A 116 -1.18 -10.51 -33.79
CA THR A 116 -1.36 -11.60 -32.83
C THR A 116 -2.83 -11.69 -32.46
N VAL A 117 -3.40 -12.90 -32.49
CA VAL A 117 -4.77 -13.15 -32.02
C VAL A 117 -4.70 -13.94 -30.73
N TYR A 118 -5.15 -13.35 -29.62
CA TYR A 118 -5.30 -14.05 -28.35
C TYR A 118 -6.71 -14.61 -28.25
N THR A 119 -6.82 -15.85 -27.82
CA THR A 119 -8.11 -16.42 -27.42
C THR A 119 -8.14 -16.54 -25.91
N ALA A 120 -9.12 -15.89 -25.29
CA ALA A 120 -9.42 -16.01 -23.87
C ALA A 120 -10.77 -16.69 -23.71
N TYR A 121 -10.97 -17.41 -22.61
CA TYR A 121 -12.25 -18.03 -22.29
C TYR A 121 -12.90 -17.24 -21.17
N ASP A 122 -14.19 -16.94 -21.31
CA ASP A 122 -14.96 -16.29 -20.26
C ASP A 122 -15.30 -17.26 -19.11
N GLY A 123 -15.98 -16.77 -18.07
CA GLY A 123 -16.38 -17.60 -16.92
C GLY A 123 -17.42 -18.69 -17.25
N ILE A 124 -18.00 -18.68 -18.46
CA ILE A 124 -19.00 -19.62 -18.96
C ILE A 124 -18.35 -20.65 -19.92
N GLY A 125 -17.12 -20.38 -20.38
CA GLY A 125 -16.34 -21.21 -21.29
C GLY A 125 -16.44 -20.77 -22.75
N ASP A 126 -17.05 -19.62 -23.04
CA ASP A 126 -17.10 -19.07 -24.39
C ASP A 126 -15.76 -18.42 -24.76
N ALA A 127 -15.29 -18.72 -25.96
CA ALA A 127 -14.04 -18.18 -26.49
C ALA A 127 -14.23 -16.75 -27.00
N ILE A 128 -13.52 -15.80 -26.41
CA ILE A 128 -13.41 -14.40 -26.82
C ILE A 128 -12.06 -14.20 -27.49
N GLN A 129 -12.08 -13.79 -28.76
CA GLN A 129 -10.86 -13.48 -29.51
C GLN A 129 -10.56 -11.98 -29.45
N GLN A 130 -9.30 -11.66 -29.18
CA GLN A 130 -8.78 -10.29 -29.23
C GLN A 130 -7.58 -10.25 -30.17
N THR A 131 -7.68 -9.44 -31.22
CA THR A 131 -6.58 -9.21 -32.16
C THR A 131 -5.77 -8.00 -31.72
N ILE A 132 -4.49 -8.19 -31.44
CA ILE A 132 -3.53 -7.14 -31.14
C ILE A 132 -2.61 -7.00 -32.34
N ILE A 133 -2.57 -5.79 -32.93
CA ILE A 133 -1.64 -5.45 -34.00
C ILE A 133 -0.64 -4.46 -33.46
N ARG A 134 0.65 -4.80 -33.58
CA ARG A 134 1.78 -3.97 -33.16
C ARG A 134 2.50 -3.44 -34.40
N ASP A 135 3.02 -2.22 -34.33
CA ASP A 135 3.78 -1.60 -35.41
C ASP A 135 4.94 -0.75 -34.89
N ASN A 136 5.85 -0.39 -35.80
CA ASN A 136 7.04 0.41 -35.50
C ASN A 136 6.90 1.89 -35.91
N CYS A 137 5.69 2.41 -36.09
CA CYS A 137 5.45 3.81 -36.44
C CYS A 137 5.70 4.76 -35.25
N THR A 138 5.95 6.02 -35.54
CA THR A 138 6.07 7.09 -34.52
C THR A 138 4.76 7.33 -33.78
N GLU A 139 4.84 7.96 -32.59
CA GLU A 139 3.64 8.32 -31.83
C GLU A 139 2.67 9.19 -32.63
N GLY A 140 1.37 8.90 -32.52
CA GLY A 140 0.32 9.58 -33.29
C GLY A 140 0.21 9.13 -34.74
N THR A 141 0.95 8.09 -35.15
CA THR A 141 0.83 7.42 -36.45
C THR A 141 0.65 5.91 -36.25
N PHE A 142 0.06 5.23 -37.24
CA PHE A 142 -0.12 3.78 -37.23
C PHE A 142 0.18 3.21 -38.61
N CYS A 143 0.48 1.91 -38.67
CA CYS A 143 0.79 1.25 -39.94
C CYS A 143 -0.48 0.78 -40.67
N ASP A 144 -0.70 1.29 -41.88
CA ASP A 144 -1.81 0.90 -42.75
C ASP A 144 -1.56 -0.46 -43.44
N LEU A 145 -2.58 -1.00 -44.12
CA LEU A 145 -2.53 -2.24 -44.91
C LEU A 145 -1.44 -2.21 -46.00
N ASP A 146 -1.12 -1.03 -46.53
CA ASP A 146 -0.06 -0.83 -47.52
C ASP A 146 1.36 -0.78 -46.91
N SER A 147 1.51 -1.14 -45.63
CA SER A 147 2.79 -1.08 -44.89
C SER A 147 3.39 0.33 -44.85
N THR A 148 2.54 1.37 -44.77
CA THR A 148 2.99 2.76 -44.63
C THR A 148 2.42 3.40 -43.37
N CYS A 149 3.23 4.22 -42.68
CA CYS A 149 2.77 4.93 -41.50
C CYS A 149 1.86 6.09 -41.91
N ILE A 150 0.62 6.07 -41.44
CA ILE A 150 -0.37 7.13 -41.67
C ILE A 150 -0.77 7.79 -40.35
N GLN A 151 -1.37 8.98 -40.44
CA GLN A 151 -1.77 9.76 -39.27
C GLN A 151 -2.91 9.06 -38.52
N SER A 152 -2.79 8.96 -37.19
CA SER A 152 -3.88 8.49 -36.33
C SER A 152 -5.09 9.44 -36.37
N LYS A 153 -6.27 8.85 -36.25
CA LYS A 153 -7.57 9.49 -36.37
C LYS A 153 -7.94 10.27 -35.09
N PRO A 154 -8.60 11.43 -35.23
CA PRO A 154 -9.08 12.19 -34.09
C PRO A 154 -10.30 11.54 -33.42
N ASN A 155 -10.66 12.01 -32.22
CA ASN A 155 -11.87 11.57 -31.54
C ASN A 155 -13.13 11.79 -32.40
N ASN A 156 -14.10 10.88 -32.28
CA ASN A 156 -15.31 10.75 -33.09
C ASN A 156 -15.10 10.32 -34.55
N ALA A 157 -13.86 10.02 -34.97
CA ALA A 157 -13.63 9.37 -36.26
C ALA A 157 -13.91 7.86 -36.16
N ALA A 158 -14.30 7.24 -37.28
CA ALA A 158 -14.54 5.81 -37.36
C ALA A 158 -13.22 5.03 -37.26
N CYS A 159 -13.18 4.00 -36.41
CA CYS A 159 -12.03 3.13 -36.18
C CYS A 159 -12.47 1.67 -36.11
N LEU A 160 -11.56 0.74 -36.42
CA LEU A 160 -11.75 -0.68 -36.15
C LEU A 160 -10.88 -1.15 -34.98
N GLN A 161 -9.79 -0.43 -34.71
CA GLN A 161 -8.82 -0.79 -33.69
C GLN A 161 -8.37 0.44 -32.89
N ASP A 162 -8.00 0.20 -31.63
CA ASP A 162 -7.54 1.22 -30.69
C ASP A 162 -6.37 2.06 -31.25
N ARG A 163 -5.43 1.41 -31.95
CA ARG A 163 -4.23 2.04 -32.53
C ARG A 163 -4.52 3.07 -33.61
N GLU A 164 -5.68 3.00 -34.26
CA GLU A 164 -6.04 3.96 -35.30
C GLU A 164 -6.37 5.33 -34.69
N CYS A 165 -6.61 5.42 -33.38
CA CYS A 165 -7.05 6.62 -32.71
C CYS A 165 -5.90 7.34 -32.00
N LEU A 166 -5.87 8.68 -32.06
CA LEU A 166 -4.93 9.49 -31.27
C LEU A 166 -5.06 9.27 -29.76
N SER A 167 -6.25 8.87 -29.31
CA SER A 167 -6.53 8.51 -27.92
C SER A 167 -6.06 7.11 -27.53
N ASN A 168 -5.59 6.29 -28.48
CA ASN A 168 -5.32 4.86 -28.35
C ASN A 168 -6.55 4.07 -27.83
N THR A 169 -7.77 4.51 -28.16
CA THR A 169 -8.99 3.82 -27.74
C THR A 169 -10.09 3.98 -28.78
N CYS A 170 -10.57 2.84 -29.27
CA CYS A 170 -11.71 2.67 -30.15
C CYS A 170 -12.86 2.05 -29.34
N SER A 171 -14.01 2.71 -29.36
CA SER A 171 -15.22 2.23 -28.69
C SER A 171 -15.80 1.00 -29.41
N ASN A 172 -16.60 0.18 -28.71
CA ASN A 172 -17.45 -0.86 -29.31
C ASN A 172 -18.50 -0.31 -30.31
N SER A 173 -18.59 1.02 -30.46
CA SER A 173 -19.40 1.69 -31.49
C SER A 173 -18.56 2.14 -32.69
N ASP A 174 -17.36 1.58 -32.85
CA ASP A 174 -16.41 1.83 -33.96
C ASP A 174 -16.01 3.30 -34.08
N ILE A 175 -15.88 4.01 -32.95
CA ILE A 175 -15.51 5.43 -32.91
C ILE A 175 -14.38 5.70 -31.92
N CYS A 176 -13.46 6.59 -32.30
CA CYS A 176 -12.36 7.01 -31.44
C CYS A 176 -12.87 7.82 -30.25
N ILE A 177 -12.56 7.36 -29.03
CA ILE A 177 -12.96 8.03 -27.80
C ILE A 177 -11.75 8.22 -26.89
N ASN A 178 -11.82 9.14 -25.95
CA ASN A 178 -10.82 9.20 -24.88
C ASN A 178 -11.01 7.97 -23.97
N GLY A 179 -9.97 7.16 -23.83
CA GLY A 179 -9.98 5.99 -22.95
C GLY A 179 -10.28 6.35 -21.48
N PRO A 180 -10.73 5.38 -20.68
CA PRO A 180 -11.08 5.59 -19.27
C PRO A 180 -9.87 6.02 -18.41
N GLU A 181 -8.65 5.82 -18.88
CA GLU A 181 -7.38 6.19 -18.23
C GLU A 181 -7.10 7.69 -18.25
N MET A 182 -7.83 8.46 -19.05
CA MET A 182 -7.63 9.90 -19.07
C MET A 182 -8.22 10.48 -17.79
N PHE A 183 -7.34 10.85 -16.84
CA PHE A 183 -7.73 11.57 -15.63
C PHE A 183 -8.70 12.68 -16.01
N ARG A 184 -9.98 12.50 -15.70
CA ARG A 184 -10.99 13.53 -15.90
C ARG A 184 -10.47 14.72 -15.12
N LYS A 185 -10.08 15.80 -15.79
CA LYS A 185 -9.67 17.04 -15.13
C LYS A 185 -10.76 17.36 -14.12
N ILE A 186 -10.44 17.21 -12.84
CA ILE A 186 -11.41 17.43 -11.77
C ILE A 186 -11.82 18.89 -11.88
N LYS A 187 -13.12 19.12 -12.12
CA LYS A 187 -13.64 20.49 -12.26
C LYS A 187 -13.31 21.28 -10.98
N ALA A 188 -12.86 22.52 -11.14
CA ALA A 188 -12.38 23.35 -10.02
C ALA A 188 -13.40 23.49 -8.86
N TRP A 189 -14.71 23.45 -9.16
CA TRP A 189 -15.75 23.52 -8.12
C TRP A 189 -15.71 22.32 -7.15
N LEU A 190 -15.25 21.14 -7.59
CA LEU A 190 -15.18 19.96 -6.72
C LEU A 190 -14.15 20.16 -5.61
N TRP A 191 -13.04 20.83 -5.90
CA TRP A 191 -12.06 21.23 -4.90
C TRP A 191 -12.66 22.21 -3.87
N GLY A 192 -13.51 23.12 -4.33
CA GLY A 192 -14.27 24.02 -3.44
C GLY A 192 -15.19 23.26 -2.48
N VAL A 193 -15.94 22.27 -2.99
CA VAL A 193 -16.83 21.43 -2.15
C VAL A 193 -16.04 20.58 -1.17
N LEU A 194 -14.94 19.96 -1.60
CA LEU A 194 -14.08 19.18 -0.72
C LEU A 194 -13.52 20.02 0.43
N ALA A 195 -13.01 21.22 0.11
CA ALA A 195 -12.49 22.15 1.11
C ALA A 195 -13.59 22.58 2.11
N ALA A 196 -14.80 22.89 1.63
CA ALA A 196 -15.92 23.25 2.48
C ALA A 196 -16.32 22.11 3.43
N CYS A 197 -16.37 20.86 2.94
CA CYS A 197 -16.68 19.70 3.78
C CYS A 197 -15.65 19.50 4.91
N ILE A 198 -14.36 19.67 4.60
CA ILE A 198 -13.28 19.56 5.61
C ILE A 198 -13.44 20.65 6.68
N VAL A 199 -13.70 21.90 6.27
CA VAL A 199 -13.89 23.01 7.22
C VAL A 199 -15.10 22.78 8.11
N ILE A 200 -16.23 22.35 7.54
CA ILE A 200 -17.45 22.05 8.32
C ILE A 200 -17.18 20.91 9.31
N PHE A 201 -16.49 19.86 8.89
CA PHE A 201 -16.13 18.74 9.77
C PHE A 201 -15.25 19.19 10.95
N VAL A 202 -14.21 20.00 10.68
CA VAL A 202 -13.36 20.55 11.73
C VAL A 202 -14.15 21.44 12.69
N CYS A 203 -14.98 22.35 12.19
CA CYS A 203 -15.84 23.19 13.03
C CYS A 203 -16.81 22.36 13.88
N PHE A 204 -17.39 21.30 13.32
CA PHE A 204 -18.31 20.41 14.03
C PHE A 204 -17.60 19.68 15.19
N ILE A 205 -16.41 19.13 14.95
CA ILE A 205 -15.62 18.47 16.00
C ILE A 205 -15.22 19.47 17.10
N LEU A 206 -14.78 20.67 16.74
CA LEU A 206 -14.43 21.72 17.70
C LEU A 206 -15.64 22.15 18.54
N ALA A 207 -16.82 22.30 17.93
CA ALA A 207 -18.04 22.63 18.65
C ALA A 207 -18.44 21.51 19.64
N LEU A 208 -18.40 20.25 19.22
CA LEU A 208 -18.67 19.10 20.08
C LEU A 208 -17.72 19.06 21.30
N LEU A 209 -16.42 19.22 21.06
CA LEU A 209 -15.42 19.25 22.12
C LEU A 209 -15.65 20.43 23.08
N TRP A 210 -15.99 21.61 22.55
CA TRP A 210 -16.32 22.77 23.37
C TRP A 210 -17.54 22.53 24.27
N PHE A 211 -18.62 21.95 23.73
CA PHE A 211 -19.81 21.61 24.52
C PHE A 211 -19.52 20.57 25.60
N LEU A 212 -18.78 19.51 25.27
CA LEU A 212 -18.40 18.47 26.23
C LEU A 212 -17.53 19.04 27.36
N HIS A 213 -16.55 19.88 27.02
CA HIS A 213 -15.70 20.53 28.01
C HIS A 213 -16.48 21.50 28.90
N ARG A 214 -17.39 22.29 28.33
CA ARG A 214 -18.28 23.19 29.08
C ARG A 214 -19.19 22.41 30.04
N TYR A 215 -19.73 21.29 29.59
CA TYR A 215 -20.57 20.42 30.41
C TYR A 215 -19.80 19.80 31.58
N GLN A 216 -18.60 19.29 31.32
CA GLN A 216 -17.73 18.76 32.37
C GLN A 216 -17.31 19.85 33.35
N SER A 217 -16.88 21.01 32.86
CA SER A 217 -16.51 22.16 33.70
C SER A 217 -17.64 22.60 34.62
N ASN A 218 -18.88 22.70 34.11
CA ASN A 218 -20.03 23.05 34.94
C ASN A 218 -20.30 22.01 36.05
N LYS A 219 -20.11 20.71 35.76
CA LYS A 219 -20.21 19.66 36.78
C LYS A 219 -19.14 19.77 37.85
N GLU A 220 -17.90 20.07 37.47
CA GLU A 220 -16.82 20.27 38.44
C GLU A 220 -17.04 21.53 39.28
N HIS A 221 -17.49 22.64 38.69
CA HIS A 221 -17.83 23.87 39.44
C HIS A 221 -18.96 23.65 40.44
N ALA A 222 -19.96 22.83 40.11
CA ALA A 222 -21.03 22.48 41.03
C ALA A 222 -20.55 21.61 42.22
N LYS A 223 -19.53 20.77 42.03
CA LYS A 223 -18.92 20.02 43.15
C LYS A 223 -18.12 20.96 44.06
N ILE A 224 -17.40 21.91 43.48
CA ILE A 224 -16.60 22.89 44.23
C ILE A 224 -17.52 23.79 45.08
N SER A 225 -18.61 24.31 44.52
CA SER A 225 -19.55 25.15 45.28
C SER A 225 -20.18 24.40 46.45
N LYS A 226 -20.50 23.11 46.29
CA LYS A 226 -21.00 22.27 47.38
C LYS A 226 -19.94 22.03 48.46
N PHE A 227 -18.70 21.70 48.08
CA PHE A 227 -17.61 21.48 49.03
C PHE A 227 -17.37 22.71 49.92
N PHE A 228 -17.35 23.91 49.34
CA PHE A 228 -17.14 25.14 50.13
C PHE A 228 -18.39 25.57 50.91
N GLY A 229 -19.59 25.32 50.39
CA GLY A 229 -20.85 25.57 51.12
C GLY A 229 -20.97 24.73 52.39
N ASP A 230 -20.68 23.42 52.29
CA ASP A 230 -20.72 22.51 53.43
C ASP A 230 -19.71 22.94 54.51
N ASN A 231 -18.49 23.37 54.13
CA ASN A 231 -17.48 23.88 55.08
C ASN A 231 -17.89 25.19 55.77
N ASP A 232 -18.56 26.11 55.08
CA ASP A 232 -19.07 27.35 55.71
C ASP A 232 -20.17 27.03 56.75
N GLU A 233 -20.98 26.00 56.50
CA GLU A 233 -21.97 25.52 57.47
C GLU A 233 -21.29 24.91 58.71
N PHE A 234 -20.27 24.07 58.54
CA PHE A 234 -19.50 23.52 59.66
C PHE A 234 -18.75 24.59 60.45
N ALA A 235 -18.20 25.60 59.77
CA ALA A 235 -17.59 26.75 60.44
C ALA A 235 -18.61 27.44 61.35
N LYS A 236 -19.83 27.71 60.85
CA LYS A 236 -20.91 28.32 61.65
C LYS A 236 -21.28 27.48 62.88
N TYR A 237 -21.42 26.16 62.75
CA TYR A 237 -21.70 25.30 63.91
C TYR A 237 -20.55 25.27 64.92
N ALA A 238 -19.28 25.31 64.48
CA ALA A 238 -18.13 25.41 65.38
C ALA A 238 -18.13 26.72 66.19
N MET A 239 -18.47 27.86 65.56
CA MET A 239 -18.58 29.15 66.28
C MET A 239 -19.79 29.20 67.24
N MET A 240 -20.82 28.40 66.99
CA MET A 240 -22.00 28.30 67.84
C MET A 240 -21.75 27.44 69.10
N ASN A 241 -20.84 26.46 69.02
CA ASN A 241 -20.43 25.66 70.18
C ASN A 241 -19.49 26.45 71.12
N ASP A 242 -18.68 27.35 70.56
CA ASP A 242 -17.80 28.23 71.33
C ASP A 242 -18.55 29.35 72.07
N SER A 243 -19.82 29.60 71.71
CA SER A 243 -20.71 30.48 72.46
C SER A 243 -21.49 29.78 73.57
N MET A 244 -21.47 28.44 73.65
CA MET A 244 -22.06 27.66 74.75
C MET A 244 -21.07 27.45 75.92
N SER A 245 -19.75 27.58 75.68
CA SER A 245 -18.72 27.42 76.72
C SER A 245 -18.56 28.64 77.63
N THR A 246 -19.28 29.75 77.39
CA THR A 246 -19.18 31.00 78.18
C THR A 246 -20.14 31.07 79.38
N LEU A 247 -20.71 29.93 79.82
CA LEU A 247 -21.57 29.86 81.02
C LEU A 247 -21.07 28.91 82.11
N ALA A 248 -19.84 28.40 82.01
CA ALA A 248 -19.22 27.62 83.09
C ALA A 248 -17.70 27.83 83.08
N ASP A 249 -17.20 28.87 83.74
CA ASP A 249 -16.63 28.68 85.08
C ASP A 249 -16.24 30.04 85.69
N SER A 250 -16.49 30.17 86.98
CA SER A 250 -16.17 31.35 87.78
C SER A 250 -14.82 31.14 88.47
N GLU A 251 -14.21 32.25 88.91
CA GLU A 251 -13.08 32.35 89.84
C GLU A 251 -11.63 32.14 89.34
N SER A 252 -11.00 33.30 89.09
CA SER A 252 -9.81 33.80 89.81
C SER A 252 -8.42 33.11 89.70
N ARG A 253 -7.43 33.99 89.44
CA ARG A 253 -6.02 34.04 89.95
C ARG A 253 -4.85 33.51 89.10
N LEU A 254 -4.03 34.50 88.70
CA LEU A 254 -2.57 34.66 88.88
C LEU A 254 -1.56 33.61 88.36
N ASN A 255 -0.74 34.08 87.39
CA ASN A 255 0.71 33.86 87.16
C ASN A 255 1.30 32.45 86.92
N LEU A 256 2.04 32.38 85.78
CA LEU A 256 3.16 31.48 85.38
C LEU A 256 2.78 30.04 84.92
N PRO A 257 3.66 29.32 84.19
CA PRO A 257 4.13 29.56 82.81
C PRO A 257 3.96 28.32 81.90
N MET A 258 4.23 28.50 80.60
CA MET A 258 4.56 27.45 79.62
C MET A 258 3.41 26.51 79.15
N ASN A 259 3.47 26.23 77.84
CA ASN A 259 3.17 24.92 77.23
C ASN A 259 1.83 24.72 76.50
N GLU A 260 1.98 24.13 75.31
CA GLU A 260 1.06 23.37 74.46
C GLU A 260 -0.26 23.97 73.93
N SER A 261 -0.25 24.14 72.60
CA SER A 261 -1.17 23.48 71.66
C SER A 261 -2.67 23.64 71.83
N HIS A 262 -3.27 24.59 71.11
CA HIS A 262 -4.60 24.39 70.53
C HIS A 262 -4.70 25.01 69.13
N ALA A 263 -3.87 24.56 68.19
CA ALA A 263 -4.26 24.61 66.79
C ALA A 263 -5.04 23.32 66.50
N SER A 264 -6.37 23.37 66.65
CA SER A 264 -7.24 22.26 66.27
C SER A 264 -7.25 22.14 64.74
N VAL A 265 -6.31 21.36 64.20
CA VAL A 265 -6.33 20.97 62.79
C VAL A 265 -7.40 19.88 62.66
N VAL A 266 -8.59 20.27 62.22
CA VAL A 266 -9.62 19.30 61.84
C VAL A 266 -9.19 18.68 60.51
N TYR A 267 -8.71 17.44 60.56
CA TYR A 267 -8.52 16.65 59.35
C TYR A 267 -9.90 16.30 58.79
N LEU A 268 -10.32 16.96 57.71
CA LEU A 268 -11.41 16.42 56.89
C LEU A 268 -10.89 15.13 56.24
N THR A 269 -11.25 13.99 56.81
CA THR A 269 -11.20 12.73 56.09
C THR A 269 -12.24 12.80 54.99
N THR A 270 -11.82 13.16 53.77
CA THR A 270 -12.65 12.92 52.60
C THR A 270 -12.75 11.41 52.41
N PRO A 271 -13.95 10.80 52.42
CA PRO A 271 -14.09 9.51 51.79
C PRO A 271 -13.97 9.76 50.28
N ASP A 272 -13.16 8.96 49.59
CA ASP A 272 -13.10 8.79 48.13
C ASP A 272 -11.80 9.18 47.39
N TYR A 273 -10.67 9.46 48.07
CA TYR A 273 -9.39 9.51 47.34
C TYR A 273 -8.95 8.11 46.83
N VAL A 274 -9.38 7.03 47.49
CA VAL A 274 -9.01 5.66 47.09
C VAL A 274 -9.79 5.18 45.86
N LYS A 275 -10.96 5.74 45.57
CA LYS A 275 -11.86 5.25 44.50
C LYS A 275 -11.50 5.79 43.11
N SER A 276 -10.80 6.93 43.02
CA SER A 276 -10.34 7.49 41.75
C SER A 276 -9.04 6.86 41.24
N HIS A 277 -8.21 6.26 42.12
CA HIS A 277 -6.95 5.64 41.71
C HIS A 277 -7.11 4.20 41.18
N THR A 278 -8.20 3.50 41.56
CA THR A 278 -8.48 2.13 41.12
C THR A 278 -9.22 2.03 39.77
N LEU A 279 -9.73 3.15 39.23
CA LEU A 279 -10.33 3.19 37.87
C LEU A 279 -9.31 3.52 36.77
N SER A 280 -8.14 4.07 37.12
CA SER A 280 -7.09 4.38 36.15
C SER A 280 -6.06 3.25 35.98
N THR A 281 -6.07 2.22 36.82
CA THR A 281 -5.03 1.17 36.83
C THR A 281 -5.60 -0.22 37.12
N LYS A 282 -6.29 -0.83 36.14
CA LYS A 282 -6.26 -2.28 35.77
C LYS A 282 -7.57 -2.78 35.16
N SER A 283 -7.57 -2.92 33.83
CA SER A 283 -7.88 -4.17 33.10
C SER A 283 -7.63 -3.90 31.61
N SER A 284 -6.51 -4.30 31.02
CA SER A 284 -6.30 -5.70 30.62
C SER A 284 -4.81 -6.02 30.46
N ALA A 285 -4.25 -6.81 31.38
CA ALA A 285 -3.11 -7.69 31.13
C ALA A 285 -2.97 -8.63 32.33
N ALA A 286 -3.83 -9.64 32.38
CA ALA A 286 -3.61 -10.82 33.19
C ALA A 286 -3.48 -12.02 32.24
N ALA A 287 -2.58 -12.93 32.61
CA ALA A 287 -2.08 -14.12 31.90
C ALA A 287 -0.92 -13.80 30.94
N LEU A 288 0.31 -14.32 31.10
CA LEU A 288 0.86 -15.46 31.84
C LEU A 288 2.18 -15.04 32.51
N ARG A 289 2.41 -15.32 33.81
CA ARG A 289 3.19 -16.47 34.32
C ARG A 289 4.27 -17.02 33.36
N SER A 290 5.53 -16.67 33.59
CA SER A 290 6.53 -17.60 34.14
C SER A 290 7.90 -16.93 34.30
N ASN A 291 8.44 -17.05 35.52
CA ASN A 291 9.85 -17.24 35.90
C ASN A 291 10.88 -17.26 34.74
N ASN A 292 12.02 -16.59 34.81
CA ASN A 292 13.00 -16.76 35.88
C ASN A 292 14.07 -15.65 35.87
N ASN A 293 14.62 -15.42 37.06
CA ASN A 293 15.85 -14.69 37.38
C ASN A 293 16.94 -14.72 36.30
N SER A 294 17.57 -13.58 36.02
CA SER A 294 18.90 -13.22 36.56
C SER A 294 19.52 -12.04 35.81
N THR A 295 19.84 -11.01 36.58
CA THR A 295 20.87 -10.00 36.32
C THR A 295 22.21 -10.60 35.87
N ALA A 296 22.85 -10.04 34.83
CA ALA A 296 24.12 -9.29 34.96
C ALA A 296 24.84 -8.99 33.61
N ARG A 297 25.23 -7.72 33.46
CA ARG A 297 26.50 -7.16 32.92
C ARG A 297 26.94 -7.39 31.46
N PHE A 298 26.80 -6.30 30.69
CA PHE A 298 27.83 -5.46 30.03
C PHE A 298 29.30 -5.95 29.87
N SER A 299 29.84 -5.68 28.65
CA SER A 299 31.26 -5.63 28.18
C SER A 299 32.03 -6.96 28.10
N THR A 300 32.82 -7.30 27.06
CA THR A 300 33.75 -6.51 26.23
C THR A 300 34.31 -7.38 25.08
N ARG A 301 34.72 -6.74 23.97
CA ARG A 301 35.89 -7.03 23.08
C ARG A 301 36.14 -8.42 22.44
N GLU A 302 36.17 -8.40 21.08
CA GLU A 302 37.36 -8.59 20.23
C GLU A 302 38.11 -9.96 20.27
N ASN A 303 37.88 -10.80 19.25
CA ASN A 303 38.89 -11.39 18.34
C ASN A 303 38.40 -12.66 17.61
N THR A 304 38.47 -12.64 16.28
CA THR A 304 38.74 -13.79 15.36
C THR A 304 40.14 -14.40 15.64
N PRO A 305 40.57 -15.58 15.12
CA PRO A 305 40.17 -16.24 13.86
C PRO A 305 40.15 -17.80 13.87
N ASP A 306 39.98 -18.36 12.66
CA ASP A 306 40.36 -19.70 12.16
C ASP A 306 39.60 -20.94 12.66
N MET A 307 38.70 -21.46 11.80
CA MET A 307 38.95 -22.66 10.96
C MET A 307 37.80 -22.85 9.95
#